data_AF-A0A2H9MAS0-F1
#
_entry.id   AF-A0A2H9MAS0-F1
#
_cell.length_a   1.000
_cell.length_b   1.000
_cell.length_c   1.000
_cell.angle_alpha   90.00
_cell.angle_beta   90.00
_cell.angle_gamma   90.00
#
_symmetry.space_group_name_H-M   'P 1'
#
loop_
_entity.id
_entity.type
_entity.pdbx_description
1 polymer ?
#
loop_
_entity_poly.entity_id
_entity_poly.type
_entity_poly.pdbx_seq_one_letter_code
_entity_poly.pdbx_strand_id
1 'polypeptide(L)'
;MDIVEYSKKSVAGQISLKERFNAFLSIAIRDVPVADRIILDTGDGAAISFLGDIEDALQAALSVRSSLLGEGVRMEPPLLVRMGINLGPVRLVKDINGLPNIVGDGINVAQRVMGFADAGQILVSRSYYDAVSRLSHEYAGMFHYQGARTDKHVREHEVYAIGYPGDLTSTHRGVVLKEEIDHSSGIRRILVQAKRHWYAFAHQVAIAERYALAVFAKASPLQRAGFVAAAGGVLLAAILGVYQVSHQTGDVRNTAIAVAQSSVPAAAVMEPAAEIAKSTMAKAPTPPLAPVEKKIQGIKKSDRVRTLEETTGGPAVVTLAILPWGEIYLDGKKQGVSPPLLELQVVPGRHVLEARNTTFPVYRKVIQVKHGVKITIRHVFK
;
A
#
# COMPACT_ATOMS: atom_id res chain seq x y z
N MET A 1 7.45 10.13 12.34
CA MET A 1 7.13 9.80 10.93
C MET A 1 5.73 10.32 10.64
N ASP A 2 5.51 10.91 9.48
CA ASP A 2 4.23 11.53 9.11
C ASP A 2 3.83 11.22 7.66
N ILE A 3 2.52 11.25 7.41
CA ILE A 3 1.91 10.99 6.12
C ILE A 3 1.94 12.29 5.30
N VAL A 4 2.64 12.24 4.17
CA VAL A 4 2.87 13.39 3.30
C VAL A 4 1.54 13.85 2.67
N GLU A 5 1.27 15.15 2.77
CA GLU A 5 0.02 15.79 2.31
C GLU A 5 -1.29 15.27 2.94
N TYR A 6 -1.25 14.62 4.11
CA TYR A 6 -2.44 14.07 4.80
C TYR A 6 -3.62 15.06 4.87
N SER A 7 -3.36 16.29 5.34
CA SER A 7 -4.38 17.33 5.51
C SER A 7 -5.01 17.86 4.21
N LYS A 8 -4.40 17.59 3.04
CA LYS A 8 -4.96 17.94 1.72
C LYS A 8 -5.97 16.92 1.20
N LYS A 9 -6.08 15.75 1.84
CA LYS A 9 -6.98 14.67 1.39
C LYS A 9 -8.38 14.82 2.00
N SER A 10 -9.38 14.27 1.33
CA SER A 10 -10.75 14.18 1.87
C SER A 10 -10.79 13.36 3.17
N VAL A 11 -11.83 13.51 3.98
CA VAL A 11 -11.98 12.75 5.25
C VAL A 11 -11.89 11.24 5.02
N ALA A 12 -12.50 10.72 3.95
CA ALA A 12 -12.39 9.30 3.56
C ALA A 12 -10.95 8.91 3.15
N GLY A 13 -10.23 9.79 2.45
CA GLY A 13 -8.82 9.60 2.11
C GLY A 13 -7.91 9.61 3.35
N GLN A 14 -8.16 10.51 4.30
CA GLN A 14 -7.45 10.60 5.57
C GLN A 14 -7.63 9.32 6.40
N ILE A 15 -8.86 8.80 6.53
CA ILE A 15 -9.14 7.51 7.19
C ILE A 15 -8.37 6.37 6.51
N SER A 16 -8.48 6.23 5.18
CA SER A 16 -7.78 5.21 4.40
C SER A 16 -6.25 5.26 4.54
N LEU A 17 -5.67 6.46 4.61
CA LEU A 17 -4.24 6.66 4.84
C LEU A 17 -3.85 6.26 6.26
N LYS A 18 -4.62 6.69 7.27
CA LYS A 18 -4.34 6.42 8.69
C LYS A 18 -4.49 4.94 9.04
N GLU A 19 -5.48 4.25 8.48
CA GLU A 19 -5.67 2.81 8.65
C GLU A 19 -4.47 2.01 8.09
N ARG A 20 -4.05 2.29 6.85
CA ARG A 20 -2.88 1.63 6.24
C ARG A 20 -1.57 1.97 6.96
N PHE A 21 -1.36 3.23 7.30
CA PHE A 21 -0.21 3.68 8.09
C PHE A 21 -0.12 2.94 9.43
N ASN A 22 -1.22 2.89 10.18
CA ASN A 22 -1.28 2.18 11.46
C ASN A 22 -1.05 0.66 11.28
N ALA A 23 -1.52 0.05 10.19
CA ALA A 23 -1.27 -1.35 9.89
C ALA A 23 0.22 -1.65 9.64
N PHE A 24 0.88 -0.86 8.77
CA PHE A 24 2.33 -1.01 8.52
C PHE A 24 3.16 -0.71 9.76
N LEU A 25 2.78 0.31 10.54
CA LEU A 25 3.44 0.63 11.80
C LEU A 25 3.33 -0.52 12.81
N SER A 26 2.14 -1.11 12.95
CA SER A 26 1.90 -2.24 13.86
C SER A 26 2.70 -3.49 13.48
N ILE A 27 2.89 -3.74 12.18
CA ILE A 27 3.77 -4.81 11.68
C ILE A 27 5.22 -4.48 12.01
N ALA A 28 5.67 -3.27 11.69
CA ALA A 28 7.06 -2.83 11.81
C ALA A 28 7.60 -2.84 13.23
N ILE A 29 6.73 -2.66 14.23
CA ILE A 29 7.12 -2.69 15.65
C ILE A 29 6.74 -4.00 16.35
N ARG A 30 6.05 -4.95 15.70
CA ARG A 30 5.38 -6.08 16.38
C ARG A 30 6.26 -6.79 17.42
N ASP A 31 7.53 -6.99 17.09
CA ASP A 31 8.47 -7.80 17.86
C ASP A 31 9.25 -7.00 18.93
N VAL A 32 9.09 -5.67 18.97
CA VAL A 32 9.60 -4.78 20.03
C VAL A 32 8.69 -4.86 21.26
N PRO A 33 9.21 -5.07 22.50
CA PRO A 33 8.39 -5.13 23.70
C PRO A 33 7.63 -3.82 23.98
N VAL A 34 6.44 -3.94 24.60
CA VAL A 34 5.61 -2.77 24.94
C VAL A 34 6.25 -1.89 26.02
N ALA A 35 7.06 -2.46 26.92
CA ALA A 35 7.79 -1.71 27.93
C ALA A 35 8.93 -0.85 27.35
N ASP A 36 9.51 -1.30 26.22
CA ASP A 36 10.72 -0.71 25.63
C ASP A 36 10.39 0.30 24.52
N ARG A 37 9.12 0.72 24.42
CA ARG A 37 8.68 1.74 23.48
C ARG A 37 7.57 2.62 24.03
N ILE A 38 7.53 3.86 23.55
CA ILE A 38 6.38 4.76 23.71
C ILE A 38 5.97 5.25 22.32
N ILE A 39 4.66 5.17 22.03
CA ILE A 39 4.07 5.54 20.75
C ILE A 39 3.12 6.71 21.02
N LEU A 40 3.34 7.82 20.31
CA LEU A 40 2.53 9.03 20.38
C LEU A 40 1.89 9.23 19.00
N ASP A 41 0.56 9.22 18.95
CA ASP A 41 -0.18 9.50 17.72
C ASP A 41 -0.23 11.02 17.47
N THR A 42 0.16 11.46 16.27
CA THR A 42 0.12 12.88 15.85
C THR A 42 -1.13 13.21 15.01
N GLY A 43 -2.01 12.23 14.78
CA GLY A 43 -3.15 12.31 13.87
C GLY A 43 -2.76 11.95 12.44
N ASP A 44 -1.80 12.69 11.88
CA ASP A 44 -1.25 12.50 10.53
C ASP A 44 -0.07 11.51 10.47
N GLY A 45 0.32 10.91 11.59
CA GLY A 45 1.54 10.12 11.70
C GLY A 45 1.69 9.45 13.06
N ALA A 46 2.95 9.26 13.46
CA ALA A 46 3.33 8.83 14.81
C ALA A 46 4.77 9.27 15.15
N ALA A 47 5.00 9.59 16.42
CA ALA A 47 6.32 9.56 17.02
C ALA A 47 6.48 8.26 17.82
N ILE A 48 7.60 7.56 17.65
CA ILE A 48 7.95 6.40 18.46
C ILE A 48 9.30 6.69 19.09
N SER A 49 9.39 6.49 20.40
CA SER A 49 10.68 6.39 21.09
C SER A 49 10.90 4.93 21.45
N PHE A 50 12.06 4.42 21.07
CA PHE A 50 12.58 3.15 21.52
C PHE A 50 13.45 3.44 22.77
N LEU A 51 13.28 2.64 23.81
CA LEU A 51 13.93 2.78 25.11
C LEU A 51 14.96 1.68 25.36
N GLY A 52 14.85 0.57 24.62
CA GLY A 52 15.84 -0.50 24.53
C GLY A 52 16.85 -0.23 23.41
N ASP A 53 16.96 -1.15 22.46
CA ASP A 53 18.02 -1.14 21.46
C ASP A 53 17.83 -0.08 20.37
N ILE A 54 18.94 0.54 19.96
CA ILE A 54 18.94 1.57 18.91
C ILE A 54 18.54 1.00 17.54
N GLU A 55 18.81 -0.28 17.31
CA GLU A 55 18.48 -0.99 16.06
C GLU A 55 16.98 -1.08 15.81
N ASP A 56 16.15 -1.20 16.84
CA ASP A 56 14.69 -1.27 16.73
C ASP A 56 14.11 -0.11 15.91
N ALA A 57 14.68 1.10 16.08
CA ALA A 57 14.26 2.28 15.34
C ALA A 57 14.58 2.20 13.85
N LEU A 58 15.74 1.64 13.49
CA LEU A 58 16.14 1.43 12.09
C LEU A 58 15.33 0.29 11.47
N GLN A 59 15.20 -0.84 12.17
CA GLN A 59 14.44 -2.00 11.71
C GLN A 59 12.96 -1.65 11.48
N ALA A 60 12.33 -0.92 12.39
CA ALA A 60 10.96 -0.44 12.22
C ALA A 60 10.84 0.51 11.01
N ALA A 61 11.75 1.48 10.84
CA ALA A 61 11.72 2.39 9.70
C ALA A 61 11.91 1.65 8.35
N LEU A 62 12.82 0.68 8.30
CA LEU A 62 13.05 -0.17 7.12
C LEU A 62 11.84 -1.08 6.82
N SER A 63 11.17 -1.61 7.84
CA SER A 63 9.96 -2.43 7.68
C SER A 63 8.77 -1.60 7.17
N VAL A 64 8.57 -0.38 7.68
CA VAL A 64 7.59 0.56 7.11
C VAL A 64 7.94 0.89 5.66
N ARG A 65 9.20 1.25 5.35
CA ARG A 65 9.64 1.57 3.98
C ARG A 65 9.43 0.41 3.00
N SER A 66 9.77 -0.82 3.41
CA SER A 66 9.56 -2.02 2.61
C SER A 66 8.08 -2.31 2.38
N SER A 67 7.23 -2.07 3.38
CA SER A 67 5.78 -2.22 3.26
C SER A 67 5.18 -1.23 2.24
N LEU A 68 5.63 0.04 2.28
CA LEU A 68 5.23 1.09 1.34
C LEU A 68 5.67 0.79 -0.10
N LEU A 69 6.90 0.28 -0.28
CA LEU A 69 7.40 -0.20 -1.58
C LEU A 69 6.59 -1.40 -2.11
N GLY A 70 6.13 -2.28 -1.22
CA GLY A 70 5.35 -3.48 -1.56
C GLY A 70 3.88 -3.20 -1.92
N GLU A 71 3.24 -2.22 -1.27
CA GLU A 71 1.89 -1.77 -1.63
C GLU A 71 1.87 -1.18 -3.06
N GLY A 72 2.85 -0.30 -3.33
CA GLY A 72 2.93 0.46 -4.57
C GLY A 72 1.77 1.45 -4.74
N VAL A 73 1.72 2.09 -5.91
CA VAL A 73 0.74 3.16 -6.22
C VAL A 73 -0.60 2.57 -6.69
N ARG A 74 -1.05 1.48 -6.05
CA ARG A 74 -2.26 0.73 -6.46
C ARG A 74 -3.55 1.20 -5.77
N MET A 75 -3.41 2.12 -4.81
CA MET A 75 -4.49 2.57 -3.93
C MET A 75 -4.49 4.10 -3.92
N GLU A 76 -5.62 4.72 -4.26
CA GLU A 76 -5.81 6.17 -4.21
C GLU A 76 -6.51 6.56 -2.89
N PRO A 77 -5.99 7.53 -2.11
CA PRO A 77 -4.72 8.22 -2.30
C PRO A 77 -3.50 7.35 -1.98
N PRO A 78 -2.36 7.54 -2.67
CA PRO A 78 -1.13 6.81 -2.37
C PRO A 78 -0.66 7.12 -0.95
N LEU A 79 -0.27 6.08 -0.21
CA LEU A 79 0.32 6.24 1.11
C LEU A 79 1.80 6.63 0.94
N LEU A 80 2.09 7.91 1.15
CA LEU A 80 3.44 8.46 1.17
C LEU A 80 3.78 8.85 2.61
N VAL A 81 4.89 8.32 3.12
CA VAL A 81 5.37 8.57 4.49
C VAL A 81 6.81 9.05 4.42
N ARG A 82 7.18 10.02 5.24
CA ARG A 82 8.59 10.39 5.46
C ARG A 82 8.99 10.10 6.90
N MET A 83 10.26 9.75 7.10
CA MET A 83 10.77 9.24 8.37
C MET A 83 12.01 10.02 8.80
N GLY A 84 12.06 10.35 10.09
CA GLY A 84 13.22 10.95 10.75
C GLY A 84 13.55 10.16 12.01
N ILE A 85 14.81 9.81 12.21
CA ILE A 85 15.31 9.12 13.40
C ILE A 85 16.39 9.99 14.06
N ASN A 86 16.39 10.04 15.38
CA ASN A 86 17.41 10.75 16.15
C ASN A 86 17.77 9.97 17.42
N LEU A 87 19.04 10.01 17.81
CA LEU A 87 19.51 9.60 19.13
C LEU A 87 19.78 10.85 19.97
N GLY A 88 19.10 11.00 21.11
CA GLY A 88 19.26 12.17 21.97
C GLY A 88 18.48 12.08 23.28
N PRO A 89 18.70 13.02 24.20
CA PRO A 89 18.13 12.97 25.54
C PRO A 89 16.61 13.16 25.54
N VAL A 90 15.92 12.23 26.20
CA VAL A 90 14.48 12.22 26.44
C VAL A 90 14.20 11.91 27.92
N ARG A 91 13.02 12.31 28.39
CA ARG A 91 12.50 12.01 29.74
C ARG A 91 11.11 11.40 29.62
N LEU A 92 10.89 10.33 30.37
CA LEU A 92 9.57 9.72 30.55
C LEU A 92 8.75 10.58 31.51
N VAL A 93 7.53 10.89 31.12
CA VAL A 93 6.53 11.60 31.92
C VAL A 93 5.18 10.89 31.79
N LYS A 94 4.19 11.31 32.56
CA LYS A 94 2.79 10.95 32.33
C LYS A 94 2.06 12.13 31.71
N ASP A 95 1.16 11.88 30.77
CA ASP A 95 0.26 12.89 30.24
C ASP A 95 -0.88 13.23 31.22
N ILE A 96 -1.78 14.11 30.81
CA ILE A 96 -2.97 14.52 31.58
C ILE A 96 -3.94 13.35 31.89
N ASN A 97 -3.85 12.25 31.13
CA ASN A 97 -4.67 11.04 31.29
C ASN A 97 -3.93 9.94 32.08
N GLY A 98 -2.70 10.20 32.55
CA GLY A 98 -1.86 9.25 33.26
C GLY A 98 -1.10 8.26 32.35
N LEU A 99 -1.19 8.40 31.03
CA LEU A 99 -0.53 7.54 30.04
C LEU A 99 0.97 7.88 29.92
N PRO A 100 1.85 6.90 29.62
CA PRO A 100 3.26 7.17 29.35
C PRO A 100 3.45 8.11 28.15
N ASN A 101 4.26 9.15 28.35
CA ASN A 101 4.56 10.16 27.35
C ASN A 101 6.03 10.61 27.47
N ILE A 102 6.53 11.36 26.49
CA ILE A 102 7.94 11.75 26.37
C ILE A 102 8.10 13.25 26.14
N VAL A 103 9.09 13.83 26.81
CA VAL A 103 9.55 15.21 26.60
C VAL A 103 11.09 15.25 26.51
N GLY A 104 11.63 16.25 25.82
CA GLY A 104 13.08 16.47 25.73
C GLY A 104 13.53 17.05 24.38
N ASP A 105 14.82 17.32 24.25
CA ASP A 105 15.39 17.78 22.97
C ASP A 105 15.37 16.66 21.91
N GLY A 106 15.55 15.40 22.33
CA GLY A 106 15.64 14.25 21.41
C GLY A 106 14.44 14.10 20.46
N ILE A 107 13.22 14.30 20.96
CA ILE A 107 11.99 14.23 20.15
C ILE A 107 11.83 15.46 19.24
N ASN A 108 12.24 16.64 19.69
CA ASN A 108 12.23 17.86 18.89
C ASN A 108 13.20 17.74 17.69
N VAL A 109 14.42 17.26 17.93
CA VAL A 109 15.41 17.01 16.88
C VAL A 109 14.92 15.93 15.90
N ALA A 110 14.32 14.83 16.39
CA ALA A 110 13.72 13.80 15.53
C ALA A 110 12.68 14.40 14.56
N GLN A 111 11.82 15.30 15.06
CA GLN A 111 10.84 16.01 14.23
C GLN A 111 11.50 16.96 13.21
N ARG A 112 12.63 17.59 13.51
CA ARG A 112 13.37 18.42 12.54
C ARG A 112 14.03 17.59 11.45
N VAL A 113 14.72 16.51 11.82
CA VAL A 113 15.30 15.54 10.89
C VAL A 113 14.22 14.97 9.95
N MET A 114 13.05 14.59 10.49
CA MET A 114 11.89 14.16 9.70
C MET A 114 11.37 15.27 8.76
N GLY A 115 11.37 16.52 9.21
CA GLY A 115 10.92 17.66 8.42
C GLY A 115 11.76 17.96 7.18
N PHE A 116 13.02 17.52 7.16
CA PHE A 116 13.91 17.60 5.99
C PHE A 116 13.76 16.42 5.01
N ALA A 117 13.02 15.36 5.38
CA ALA A 117 12.94 14.13 4.62
C ALA A 117 11.90 14.19 3.48
N ASP A 118 12.27 13.64 2.33
CA ASP A 118 11.37 13.44 1.19
C ASP A 118 10.40 12.25 1.40
N ALA A 119 9.35 12.18 0.59
CA ALA A 119 8.41 11.06 0.59
C ALA A 119 9.11 9.72 0.28
N GLY A 120 9.00 8.76 1.19
CA GLY A 120 9.65 7.44 1.10
C GLY A 120 11.09 7.38 1.62
N GLN A 121 11.64 8.53 2.06
CA GLN A 121 12.99 8.64 2.59
C GLN A 121 13.00 8.44 4.11
N ILE A 122 14.07 7.82 4.60
CA ILE A 122 14.44 7.83 6.02
C ILE A 122 15.64 8.76 6.16
N LEU A 123 15.52 9.83 6.92
CA LEU A 123 16.66 10.63 7.37
C LEU A 123 17.02 10.30 8.82
N VAL A 124 18.30 10.34 9.15
CA VAL A 124 18.80 10.18 10.53
C VAL A 124 19.76 11.30 10.89
N SER A 125 19.79 11.68 12.17
CA SER A 125 20.78 12.61 12.70
C SER A 125 22.19 12.00 12.72
N ARG A 126 23.23 12.85 12.75
CA ARG A 126 24.61 12.44 13.03
C ARG A 126 24.73 11.55 14.28
N SER A 127 24.12 11.93 15.40
CA SER A 127 24.23 11.15 16.65
C SER A 127 23.67 9.73 16.52
N TYR A 128 22.61 9.54 15.74
CA TYR A 128 22.06 8.22 15.44
C TYR A 128 22.98 7.44 14.50
N TYR A 129 23.44 8.07 13.41
CA TYR A 129 24.38 7.48 12.44
C TYR A 129 25.68 7.01 13.11
N ASP A 130 26.31 7.86 13.91
CA ASP A 130 27.59 7.58 14.60
C ASP A 130 27.50 6.42 15.60
N ALA A 131 26.30 6.13 16.11
CA ALA A 131 26.02 5.01 16.99
C ALA A 131 25.73 3.73 16.19
N VAL A 132 24.76 3.76 15.27
CA VAL A 132 24.32 2.55 14.55
C VAL A 132 25.37 2.02 13.56
N SER A 133 26.19 2.91 12.97
CA SER A 133 27.31 2.52 12.10
C SER A 133 28.42 1.75 12.80
N ARG A 134 28.49 1.80 14.14
CA ARG A 134 29.43 1.02 14.96
C ARG A 134 28.92 -0.37 15.31
N LEU A 135 27.63 -0.64 15.14
CA LEU A 135 27.02 -1.95 15.40
C LEU A 135 27.19 -2.90 14.20
N SER A 136 27.08 -2.38 12.97
CA SER A 136 27.28 -3.17 11.76
C SER A 136 27.83 -2.36 10.60
N HIS A 137 28.81 -2.93 9.90
CA HIS A 137 29.31 -2.42 8.62
C HIS A 137 28.23 -2.42 7.52
N GLU A 138 27.25 -3.33 7.59
CA GLU A 138 26.12 -3.34 6.66
C GLU A 138 25.27 -2.08 6.83
N TYR A 139 24.90 -1.74 8.07
CA TYR A 139 24.17 -0.51 8.37
C TYR A 139 24.95 0.74 7.95
N ALA A 140 26.26 0.80 8.23
CA ALA A 140 27.10 1.91 7.79
C ALA A 140 27.03 2.13 6.26
N GLY A 141 26.98 1.05 5.47
CA GLY A 141 26.84 1.10 4.02
C GLY A 141 25.46 1.54 3.48
N MET A 142 24.42 1.57 4.32
CA MET A 142 23.06 1.98 3.92
C MET A 142 22.87 3.51 3.90
N PHE A 143 23.74 4.26 4.58
CA PHE A 143 23.57 5.69 4.80
C PHE A 143 24.34 6.55 3.79
N HIS A 144 23.68 7.59 3.28
CA HIS A 144 24.29 8.59 2.41
C HIS A 144 24.23 9.96 3.08
N TYR A 145 25.39 10.59 3.31
CA TYR A 145 25.45 11.93 3.90
C TYR A 145 24.81 12.97 2.96
N GLN A 146 23.92 13.81 3.50
CA GLN A 146 23.21 14.86 2.76
C GLN A 146 23.56 16.29 3.19
N GLY A 147 24.60 16.47 4.01
CA GLY A 147 25.01 17.79 4.50
C GLY A 147 24.30 18.22 5.78
N ALA A 148 24.56 19.46 6.17
CA ALA A 148 23.84 20.15 7.24
C ALA A 148 22.53 20.78 6.72
N ARG A 149 21.48 20.71 7.54
CA ARG A 149 20.19 21.35 7.31
C ARG A 149 19.84 22.23 8.50
N THR A 150 19.46 23.47 8.25
CA THR A 150 19.08 24.42 9.31
C THR A 150 17.57 24.33 9.59
N ASP A 151 17.18 24.24 10.86
CA ASP A 151 15.77 24.26 11.25
C ASP A 151 15.20 25.69 11.42
N LYS A 152 13.91 25.79 11.73
CA LYS A 152 13.20 27.06 11.97
C LYS A 152 13.70 27.87 13.18
N HIS A 153 14.61 27.32 13.98
CA HIS A 153 15.25 27.96 15.14
C HIS A 153 16.73 28.28 14.87
N VAL A 154 17.17 28.19 13.60
CA VAL A 154 18.55 28.44 13.16
C VAL A 154 19.56 27.42 13.74
N ARG A 155 19.08 26.25 14.18
CA ARG A 155 19.96 25.14 14.60
C ARG A 155 20.30 24.28 13.39
N GLU A 156 21.58 23.97 13.23
CA GLU A 156 22.06 23.06 12.19
C GLU A 156 21.93 21.60 12.64
N HIS A 157 21.55 20.74 11.69
CA HIS A 157 21.39 19.30 11.85
C HIS A 157 22.06 18.60 10.67
N GLU A 158 23.13 17.86 10.93
CA GLU A 158 23.76 17.01 9.92
C GLU A 158 22.97 15.72 9.75
N VAL A 159 22.57 15.43 8.50
CA VAL A 159 21.64 14.36 8.18
C VAL A 159 22.21 13.34 7.18
N TYR A 160 21.82 12.09 7.40
CA TYR A 160 22.19 10.94 6.58
C TYR A 160 20.90 10.24 6.12
N ALA A 161 20.87 9.78 4.88
CA ALA A 161 19.67 9.24 4.24
C ALA A 161 19.77 7.75 3.94
N ILE A 162 18.65 7.05 4.07
CA ILE A 162 18.41 5.75 3.45
C ILE A 162 17.27 5.89 2.43
N GLY A 163 17.53 5.44 1.20
CA GLY A 163 16.64 5.61 0.05
C GLY A 163 16.80 6.96 -0.63
N TYR A 164 16.49 6.99 -1.93
CA TYR A 164 16.64 8.18 -2.75
C TYR A 164 15.32 8.95 -2.89
N PRO A 165 15.36 10.30 -2.93
CA PRO A 165 14.22 11.09 -3.35
C PRO A 165 13.74 10.60 -4.73
N GLY A 166 12.51 10.12 -4.80
CA GLY A 166 11.97 9.54 -6.02
C GLY A 166 11.66 8.05 -5.96
N ASP A 167 12.13 7.26 -4.99
CA ASP A 167 11.90 5.80 -4.98
C ASP A 167 10.39 5.44 -5.04
N LEU A 168 9.55 6.17 -4.31
CA LEU A 168 8.08 5.98 -4.34
C LEU A 168 7.37 6.81 -5.43
N THR A 169 7.87 8.00 -5.78
CA THR A 169 7.18 8.90 -6.74
C THR A 169 7.57 8.65 -8.22
N SER A 170 8.75 8.10 -8.49
CA SER A 170 9.13 7.57 -9.81
C SER A 170 8.27 6.36 -10.16
N THR A 171 7.97 5.53 -9.16
CA THR A 171 7.04 4.40 -9.28
C THR A 171 5.63 4.89 -9.65
N HIS A 172 5.18 6.03 -9.13
CA HIS A 172 3.92 6.67 -9.54
C HIS A 172 3.92 7.07 -11.02
N ARG A 173 4.99 7.71 -11.51
CA ARG A 173 5.08 8.16 -12.90
C ARG A 173 5.24 6.97 -13.88
N GLY A 174 6.01 5.96 -13.47
CA GLY A 174 6.24 4.73 -14.22
C GLY A 174 5.06 3.74 -14.22
N VAL A 175 4.17 3.78 -13.22
CA VAL A 175 2.91 3.00 -13.23
C VAL A 175 1.88 3.65 -14.13
N VAL A 176 1.67 4.97 -14.06
CA VAL A 176 0.72 5.70 -14.92
C VAL A 176 1.06 5.53 -16.40
N LEU A 177 2.32 5.76 -16.79
CA LEU A 177 2.80 5.52 -18.17
C LEU A 177 2.65 4.06 -18.62
N LYS A 178 2.58 3.11 -17.69
CA LYS A 178 2.49 1.68 -17.98
C LYS A 178 1.05 1.19 -18.06
N GLU A 179 0.13 1.77 -17.29
CA GLU A 179 -1.31 1.50 -17.40
C GLU A 179 -1.91 2.06 -18.70
N GLU A 180 -1.41 3.22 -19.17
CA GLU A 180 -1.79 3.79 -20.46
C GLU A 180 -1.35 2.90 -21.64
N ILE A 181 -0.22 2.21 -21.52
CA ILE A 181 0.25 1.19 -22.47
C ILE A 181 -0.54 -0.13 -22.32
N ASP A 182 -0.89 -0.54 -21.09
CA ASP A 182 -1.55 -1.82 -20.79
C ASP A 182 -3.03 -1.89 -21.25
N HIS A 183 -3.64 -0.78 -21.63
CA HIS A 183 -4.97 -0.77 -22.27
C HIS A 183 -4.98 -1.37 -23.69
N SER A 184 -3.80 -1.63 -24.29
CA SER A 184 -3.67 -2.36 -25.55
C SER A 184 -3.73 -3.89 -25.34
N SER A 185 -4.95 -4.43 -25.40
CA SER A 185 -5.35 -5.77 -24.92
C SER A 185 -4.82 -7.00 -25.69
N GLY A 186 -3.70 -6.89 -26.42
CA GLY A 186 -3.04 -8.00 -27.13
C GLY A 186 -1.77 -8.55 -26.48
N ILE A 187 -0.94 -7.69 -25.87
CA ILE A 187 0.48 -8.01 -25.61
C ILE A 187 0.67 -8.84 -24.32
N ARG A 188 -0.23 -8.73 -23.34
CA ARG A 188 -0.13 -9.42 -22.02
C ARG A 188 -0.02 -10.95 -22.11
N ARG A 189 -0.65 -11.61 -23.09
CA ARG A 189 -0.55 -13.08 -23.24
C ARG A 189 0.84 -13.54 -23.67
N ILE A 190 1.54 -12.75 -24.48
CA ILE A 190 2.88 -13.06 -25.00
C ILE A 190 3.94 -12.82 -23.91
N LEU A 191 3.85 -11.70 -23.18
CA LEU A 191 4.82 -11.33 -22.14
C LEU A 191 4.87 -12.28 -20.93
N VAL A 192 3.74 -12.87 -20.53
CA VAL A 192 3.70 -13.79 -19.37
C VAL A 192 4.38 -15.13 -19.69
N GLN A 193 4.28 -15.64 -20.92
CA GLN A 193 5.05 -16.81 -21.34
C GLN A 193 6.55 -16.49 -21.44
N ALA A 194 6.92 -15.35 -22.04
CA ALA A 194 8.31 -14.90 -22.14
C ALA A 194 8.99 -14.80 -20.76
N LYS A 195 8.30 -14.30 -19.73
CA LYS A 195 8.86 -14.14 -18.38
C LYS A 195 9.23 -15.47 -17.70
N ARG A 196 8.55 -16.57 -18.03
CA ARG A 196 8.86 -17.90 -17.48
C ARG A 196 10.10 -18.52 -18.15
N HIS A 197 10.25 -18.32 -19.46
CA HIS A 197 11.45 -18.73 -20.19
C HIS A 197 12.67 -17.85 -19.87
N TRP A 198 12.48 -16.55 -19.59
CA TRP A 198 13.56 -15.65 -19.20
C TRP A 198 14.33 -16.09 -17.95
N TYR A 199 13.64 -16.50 -16.88
CA TYR A 199 14.30 -16.98 -15.66
C TYR A 199 15.05 -18.32 -15.86
N ALA A 200 14.50 -19.23 -16.66
CA ALA A 200 15.19 -20.47 -17.01
C ALA A 200 16.44 -20.22 -17.89
N PHE A 201 16.32 -19.29 -18.85
CA PHE A 201 17.42 -18.88 -19.72
C PHE A 201 18.53 -18.15 -18.95
N ALA A 202 18.19 -17.18 -18.09
CA ALA A 202 19.16 -16.44 -17.28
C ALA A 202 19.98 -17.35 -16.35
N HIS A 203 19.36 -18.40 -15.77
CA HIS A 203 20.07 -19.37 -14.95
C HIS A 203 21.04 -20.25 -15.77
N GLN A 204 20.69 -20.60 -17.01
CA GLN A 204 21.60 -21.31 -17.92
C GLN A 204 22.76 -20.41 -18.38
N VAL A 205 22.48 -19.13 -18.68
CA VAL A 205 23.51 -18.15 -19.05
C VAL A 205 24.52 -17.92 -17.92
N ALA A 206 24.08 -17.78 -16.67
CA ALA A 206 24.98 -17.59 -15.52
C ALA A 206 25.92 -18.79 -15.25
N ILE A 207 25.51 -20.01 -15.62
CA ILE A 207 26.37 -21.21 -15.58
C ILE A 207 27.35 -21.21 -16.76
N ALA A 208 26.87 -20.87 -17.96
CA ALA A 208 27.69 -20.79 -19.17
C ALA A 208 28.76 -19.70 -19.08
N GLU A 209 28.46 -18.55 -18.46
CA GLU A 209 29.37 -17.42 -18.28
C GLU A 209 30.63 -17.80 -17.49
N ARG A 210 30.47 -18.55 -16.38
CA ARG A 210 31.59 -19.05 -15.57
C ARG A 210 32.46 -20.05 -16.33
N TYR A 211 31.87 -20.86 -17.22
CA TYR A 211 32.62 -21.78 -18.08
C TYR A 211 33.33 -21.06 -19.23
N ALA A 212 32.65 -20.12 -19.89
CA ALA A 212 33.16 -19.38 -21.04
C ALA A 212 34.37 -18.50 -20.67
N LEU A 213 34.32 -17.79 -19.53
CA LEU A 213 35.45 -16.98 -19.06
C LEU A 213 36.69 -17.82 -18.76
N ALA A 214 36.52 -19.01 -18.16
CA ALA A 214 37.62 -19.94 -17.89
C ALA A 214 38.27 -20.51 -19.16
N VAL A 215 37.47 -20.78 -20.20
CA VAL A 215 37.95 -21.23 -21.52
C VAL A 215 38.63 -20.09 -22.29
N PHE A 216 38.02 -18.90 -22.32
CA PHE A 216 38.57 -17.72 -23.01
C PHE A 216 39.92 -17.29 -22.42
N ALA A 217 40.09 -17.35 -21.09
CA ALA A 217 41.34 -17.06 -20.41
C ALA A 217 42.50 -18.00 -20.86
N LYS A 218 42.20 -19.24 -21.27
CA LYS A 218 43.19 -20.21 -21.76
C LYS A 218 43.29 -20.30 -23.30
N ALA A 219 42.39 -19.64 -24.04
CA ALA A 219 42.34 -19.69 -25.50
C ALA A 219 43.43 -18.82 -26.17
N SER A 220 43.87 -19.25 -27.36
CA SER A 220 44.83 -18.51 -28.19
C SER A 220 44.23 -17.23 -28.81
N PRO A 221 45.04 -16.25 -29.26
CA PRO A 221 44.53 -14.96 -29.78
C PRO A 221 43.53 -15.11 -30.94
N LEU A 222 43.77 -16.08 -31.84
CA LEU A 222 42.93 -16.37 -33.00
C LEU A 222 41.57 -16.97 -32.60
N GLN A 223 41.55 -17.82 -31.56
CA GLN A 223 40.31 -18.36 -31.00
C GLN A 223 39.51 -17.30 -30.24
N ARG A 224 40.19 -16.40 -29.51
CA ARG A 224 39.55 -15.26 -28.84
C ARG A 224 38.84 -14.32 -29.83
N ALA A 225 39.45 -14.05 -30.99
CA ALA A 225 38.80 -13.30 -32.06
C ALA A 225 37.52 -13.99 -32.56
N GLY A 226 37.53 -15.32 -32.70
CA GLY A 226 36.35 -16.11 -33.06
C GLY A 226 35.20 -16.00 -32.05
N PHE A 227 35.49 -16.07 -30.75
CA PHE A 227 34.46 -15.89 -29.70
C PHE A 227 33.85 -14.48 -29.72
N VAL A 228 34.65 -13.44 -29.90
CA VAL A 228 34.15 -12.05 -29.99
C VAL A 228 33.29 -11.84 -31.24
N ALA A 229 33.70 -12.40 -32.39
CA ALA A 229 32.91 -12.36 -33.62
C ALA A 229 31.56 -13.07 -33.48
N ALA A 230 31.53 -14.25 -32.84
CA ALA A 230 30.29 -14.98 -32.57
C ALA A 230 29.34 -14.21 -31.65
N ALA A 231 29.85 -13.63 -30.56
CA ALA A 231 29.06 -12.81 -29.63
C ALA A 231 28.50 -11.55 -30.32
N GLY A 232 29.31 -10.88 -31.15
CA GLY A 232 28.89 -9.74 -31.95
C GLY A 232 27.78 -10.09 -32.95
N GLY A 233 27.87 -11.25 -33.60
CA GLY A 233 26.85 -11.73 -34.54
C GLY A 233 25.49 -11.97 -33.87
N VAL A 234 25.47 -12.56 -32.66
CA VAL A 234 24.23 -12.76 -31.90
C VAL A 234 23.60 -11.42 -31.48
N LEU A 235 24.42 -10.46 -31.05
CA LEU A 235 23.94 -9.12 -30.69
C LEU A 235 23.35 -8.38 -31.91
N LEU A 236 24.01 -8.48 -33.08
CA LEU A 236 23.55 -7.86 -34.32
C LEU A 236 22.21 -8.45 -34.78
N ALA A 237 22.04 -9.76 -34.69
CA ALA A 237 20.77 -10.43 -35.02
C ALA A 237 19.62 -10.00 -34.08
N ALA A 238 19.88 -9.84 -32.79
CA ALA A 238 18.90 -9.34 -31.83
C ALA A 238 18.46 -7.89 -32.15
N ILE A 239 19.42 -7.02 -32.51
CA ILE A 239 19.14 -5.63 -32.92
C ILE A 239 18.30 -5.59 -34.20
N LEU A 240 18.61 -6.41 -35.21
CA LEU A 240 17.80 -6.50 -36.43
C LEU A 240 16.36 -6.98 -36.14
N GLY A 241 16.18 -7.93 -35.24
CA GLY A 241 14.85 -8.41 -34.83
C GLY A 241 14.00 -7.30 -34.21
N VAL A 242 14.57 -6.50 -33.31
CA VAL A 242 13.88 -5.33 -32.72
C VAL A 242 13.54 -4.28 -33.79
N TYR A 243 14.48 -4.01 -34.70
CA TYR A 243 14.28 -3.05 -35.79
C TYR A 243 13.09 -3.45 -36.70
N GLN A 244 13.02 -4.70 -37.13
CA GLN A 244 11.92 -5.19 -37.98
C GLN A 244 10.55 -5.10 -37.29
N VAL A 245 10.47 -5.44 -36.00
CA VAL A 245 9.21 -5.32 -35.23
C VAL A 245 8.78 -3.86 -35.08
N SER A 246 9.73 -2.91 -34.92
CA SER A 246 9.40 -1.49 -34.74
C SER A 246 8.78 -0.82 -35.97
N HIS A 247 9.01 -1.35 -37.17
CA HIS A 247 8.58 -0.76 -38.44
C HIS A 247 7.23 -1.26 -38.99
N GLN A 248 6.51 -2.14 -38.29
CA GLN A 248 5.22 -2.68 -38.76
C GLN A 248 3.96 -1.89 -38.31
N THR A 249 4.10 -0.89 -37.43
CA THR A 249 2.96 -0.20 -36.79
C THR A 249 2.45 1.02 -37.57
N GLY A 250 2.23 0.87 -38.88
CA GLY A 250 2.03 1.99 -39.82
C GLY A 250 0.60 2.29 -40.29
N ASP A 251 -0.42 1.53 -39.90
CA ASP A 251 -1.68 1.48 -40.68
C ASP A 251 -2.98 1.48 -39.83
N VAL A 252 -3.17 2.53 -39.01
CA VAL A 252 -4.44 2.78 -38.29
C VAL A 252 -4.80 4.28 -38.31
N ARG A 253 -5.22 4.80 -39.49
CA ARG A 253 -5.79 6.16 -39.60
C ARG A 253 -7.02 6.32 -40.50
N ASN A 254 -7.43 5.31 -41.27
CA ASN A 254 -8.47 5.47 -42.31
C ASN A 254 -9.87 4.90 -41.99
N THR A 255 -10.10 4.30 -40.80
CA THR A 255 -11.40 3.69 -40.44
C THR A 255 -12.39 4.61 -39.70
N ALA A 256 -12.04 5.87 -39.44
CA ALA A 256 -12.90 6.82 -38.71
C ALA A 256 -13.82 7.69 -39.60
N ILE A 257 -13.76 7.57 -40.93
CA ILE A 257 -14.44 8.50 -41.86
C ILE A 257 -15.78 7.95 -42.40
N ALA A 258 -16.06 6.65 -42.23
CA ALA A 258 -17.12 5.95 -42.98
C ALA A 258 -18.52 5.88 -42.33
N VAL A 259 -18.78 6.53 -41.19
CA VAL A 259 -20.07 6.37 -40.44
C VAL A 259 -20.86 7.69 -40.28
N ALA A 260 -20.31 8.83 -40.70
CA ALA A 260 -20.94 10.15 -40.51
C ALA A 260 -21.79 10.66 -41.70
N GLN A 261 -22.34 9.77 -42.53
CA GLN A 261 -23.16 10.14 -43.70
C GLN A 261 -24.56 9.50 -43.70
N SER A 262 -25.41 9.87 -42.75
CA SER A 262 -26.87 9.69 -42.90
C SER A 262 -27.70 10.54 -41.92
N SER A 263 -27.94 11.82 -42.23
CA SER A 263 -29.24 12.51 -42.06
C SER A 263 -29.10 14.05 -42.14
N VAL A 264 -29.64 14.63 -43.21
CA VAL A 264 -30.01 16.05 -43.39
C VAL A 264 -31.39 15.94 -44.06
N PRO A 265 -32.47 16.61 -43.58
CA PRO A 265 -32.62 18.07 -43.62
C PRO A 265 -33.33 18.66 -42.36
N ALA A 266 -33.59 19.96 -42.21
CA ALA A 266 -33.59 21.09 -43.15
C ALA A 266 -33.24 22.42 -42.44
N ALA A 267 -33.07 23.50 -43.23
CA ALA A 267 -33.49 24.90 -43.02
C ALA A 267 -33.60 25.49 -41.58
N ALA A 268 -33.20 26.74 -41.29
CA ALA A 268 -32.64 27.81 -42.11
C ALA A 268 -32.20 29.02 -41.24
N VAL A 269 -31.14 29.72 -41.68
CA VAL A 269 -30.99 31.21 -41.69
C VAL A 269 -30.97 32.03 -40.37
N MET A 270 -29.97 32.93 -40.30
CA MET A 270 -29.83 34.16 -39.48
C MET A 270 -29.48 34.11 -37.98
N GLU A 271 -28.26 34.59 -37.71
CA GLU A 271 -27.86 35.46 -36.59
C GLU A 271 -28.23 36.94 -36.90
N PRO A 272 -28.00 37.96 -36.03
CA PRO A 272 -27.53 37.98 -34.62
C PRO A 272 -28.32 38.99 -33.70
N ALA A 273 -27.67 39.41 -32.60
CA ALA A 273 -28.00 40.51 -31.64
C ALA A 273 -28.98 40.14 -30.50
N ALA A 274 -28.57 40.21 -29.22
CA ALA A 274 -28.48 41.39 -28.33
C ALA A 274 -29.89 41.87 -27.87
N GLU A 275 -30.20 42.26 -26.64
CA GLU A 275 -29.44 42.56 -25.40
C GLU A 275 -30.46 42.64 -24.22
N ILE A 276 -30.04 43.00 -22.99
CA ILE A 276 -30.87 43.56 -21.87
C ILE A 276 -31.81 42.57 -21.13
N ALA A 277 -32.13 42.68 -19.83
CA ALA A 277 -31.38 43.02 -18.60
C ALA A 277 -32.35 42.88 -17.38
N LYS A 278 -31.83 42.44 -16.20
CA LYS A 278 -32.47 42.60 -14.85
C LYS A 278 -33.83 41.85 -14.70
N SER A 279 -34.42 41.60 -13.52
CA SER A 279 -34.16 42.07 -12.16
C SER A 279 -34.72 41.11 -11.07
N THR A 280 -34.03 41.01 -9.93
CA THR A 280 -34.55 40.91 -8.54
C THR A 280 -35.62 39.88 -8.07
N MET A 281 -35.18 39.10 -7.07
CA MET A 281 -35.79 38.94 -5.72
C MET A 281 -36.94 37.94 -5.43
N ALA A 282 -36.52 36.85 -4.76
CA ALA A 282 -36.79 36.55 -3.33
C ALA A 282 -37.96 35.65 -2.87
N LYS A 283 -37.57 34.79 -1.90
CA LYS A 283 -38.29 34.35 -0.67
C LYS A 283 -38.90 32.93 -0.65
N ALA A 284 -38.53 32.17 0.38
CA ALA A 284 -39.06 30.84 0.75
C ALA A 284 -40.35 30.97 1.61
N PRO A 285 -41.13 29.88 1.86
CA PRO A 285 -40.78 28.91 2.93
C PRO A 285 -41.25 27.44 2.75
N THR A 286 -40.79 26.56 3.66
CA THR A 286 -41.27 25.19 4.01
C THR A 286 -42.56 25.25 4.89
N PRO A 287 -43.23 24.17 5.44
CA PRO A 287 -42.79 22.78 5.75
C PRO A 287 -43.86 21.65 5.38
N PRO A 288 -44.24 20.62 6.20
CA PRO A 288 -44.04 19.18 5.82
C PRO A 288 -45.29 18.24 6.01
N LEU A 289 -45.12 16.90 5.88
CA LEU A 289 -45.62 15.82 6.81
C LEU A 289 -45.58 14.38 6.20
N ALA A 290 -45.55 13.36 7.07
CA ALA A 290 -45.72 11.89 6.81
C ALA A 290 -46.97 11.38 7.61
N PRO A 291 -47.26 10.08 7.95
CA PRO A 291 -46.51 8.79 7.86
C PRO A 291 -47.34 7.44 7.70
N VAL A 292 -46.71 6.26 7.96
CA VAL A 292 -47.26 4.96 8.55
C VAL A 292 -47.65 3.70 7.69
N GLU A 293 -46.81 2.65 7.84
CA GLU A 293 -46.97 1.16 8.04
C GLU A 293 -47.95 0.20 7.30
N LYS A 294 -47.42 -1.02 6.98
CA LYS A 294 -47.87 -2.43 7.30
C LYS A 294 -46.97 -3.47 6.54
N LYS A 295 -46.83 -4.79 6.82
CA LYS A 295 -47.04 -5.74 7.97
C LYS A 295 -46.28 -7.08 7.65
N ILE A 296 -46.03 -8.00 8.62
CA ILE A 296 -45.35 -9.32 8.45
C ILE A 296 -46.24 -10.52 8.89
N GLN A 297 -46.12 -11.71 8.26
CA GLN A 297 -46.49 -13.04 8.83
C GLN A 297 -45.99 -14.27 8.02
N GLY A 298 -45.68 -15.41 8.68
CA GLY A 298 -45.61 -16.77 8.06
C GLY A 298 -44.40 -17.70 8.40
N ILE A 299 -44.62 -18.92 8.92
CA ILE A 299 -43.59 -19.93 9.31
C ILE A 299 -44.12 -21.39 9.11
N LYS A 300 -43.32 -22.36 8.59
CA LYS A 300 -43.15 -23.76 9.12
C LYS A 300 -42.19 -24.71 8.33
N LYS A 301 -41.80 -25.81 9.03
CA LYS A 301 -40.86 -26.95 8.77
C LYS A 301 -41.45 -28.05 7.82
N SER A 302 -40.80 -29.15 7.35
CA SER A 302 -39.50 -29.84 7.65
C SER A 302 -39.09 -30.91 6.59
N ASP A 303 -37.78 -31.13 6.43
CA ASP A 303 -36.99 -32.38 6.27
C ASP A 303 -37.44 -33.61 5.42
N ARG A 304 -36.59 -34.04 4.47
CA ARG A 304 -36.23 -35.47 4.27
C ARG A 304 -34.92 -35.70 3.48
N VAL A 305 -34.08 -36.63 4.00
CA VAL A 305 -32.93 -37.33 3.39
C VAL A 305 -31.74 -36.49 2.88
N ARG A 306 -30.56 -36.70 3.48
CA ARG A 306 -29.24 -36.37 2.91
C ARG A 306 -28.41 -37.64 2.77
N THR A 307 -27.82 -37.86 1.60
CA THR A 307 -26.84 -38.92 1.35
C THR A 307 -25.42 -38.48 1.73
N LEU A 308 -24.54 -39.46 1.95
CA LEU A 308 -23.19 -39.29 2.51
C LEU A 308 -22.19 -38.52 1.62
N GLU A 309 -22.63 -37.98 0.48
CA GLU A 309 -21.82 -37.15 -0.43
C GLU A 309 -21.97 -35.63 -0.14
N GLU A 310 -23.04 -35.17 0.51
CA GLU A 310 -23.19 -33.75 0.89
C GLU A 310 -22.32 -33.33 2.10
N THR A 311 -21.64 -34.27 2.76
CA THR A 311 -21.01 -34.05 4.08
C THR A 311 -19.61 -33.42 4.02
N THR A 312 -19.13 -33.03 2.82
CA THR A 312 -17.80 -32.41 2.63
C THR A 312 -17.80 -31.24 1.64
N GLY A 313 -18.91 -30.50 1.52
CA GLY A 313 -18.87 -29.19 0.83
C GLY A 313 -17.96 -28.20 1.57
N GLY A 314 -17.10 -27.49 0.83
CA GLY A 314 -15.99 -26.69 1.36
C GLY A 314 -16.33 -25.61 2.40
N PRO A 315 -15.31 -25.11 3.14
CA PRO A 315 -15.50 -24.19 4.25
C PRO A 315 -16.24 -22.93 3.83
N ALA A 316 -17.22 -22.53 4.63
CA ALA A 316 -17.94 -21.29 4.42
C ALA A 316 -17.16 -20.12 5.03
N VAL A 317 -17.33 -18.93 4.47
CA VAL A 317 -16.51 -17.75 4.85
C VAL A 317 -17.37 -16.72 5.57
N VAL A 318 -17.00 -16.40 6.80
CA VAL A 318 -17.65 -15.38 7.61
C VAL A 318 -16.79 -14.13 7.59
N THR A 319 -17.29 -13.06 6.95
CA THR A 319 -16.61 -11.76 6.90
C THR A 319 -16.96 -10.96 8.15
N LEU A 320 -15.95 -10.43 8.84
CA LEU A 320 -16.07 -9.74 10.12
C LEU A 320 -15.74 -8.26 9.97
N ALA A 321 -16.64 -7.39 10.41
CA ALA A 321 -16.41 -5.95 10.52
C ALA A 321 -16.84 -5.49 11.91
N ILE A 322 -15.90 -5.60 12.86
CA ILE A 322 -16.11 -5.32 14.29
C ILE A 322 -15.33 -4.05 14.65
N LEU A 323 -16.03 -3.02 15.14
CA LEU A 323 -15.46 -1.73 15.52
C LEU A 323 -15.69 -1.42 17.01
N PRO A 324 -14.76 -0.73 17.70
CA PRO A 324 -13.45 -0.30 17.21
C PRO A 324 -12.48 -1.48 17.02
N TRP A 325 -12.62 -2.51 17.86
CA TRP A 325 -11.97 -3.81 17.74
C TRP A 325 -12.68 -4.82 18.65
N GLY A 326 -12.46 -6.13 18.43
CA GLY A 326 -12.94 -7.16 19.33
C GLY A 326 -12.23 -8.50 19.15
N GLU A 327 -12.00 -9.20 20.26
CA GLU A 327 -11.58 -10.59 20.27
C GLU A 327 -12.72 -11.49 19.79
N ILE A 328 -12.44 -12.36 18.83
CA ILE A 328 -13.43 -13.19 18.16
C ILE A 328 -13.33 -14.62 18.65
N TYR A 329 -14.45 -15.15 19.15
CA TYR A 329 -14.59 -16.53 19.57
C TYR A 329 -15.68 -17.20 18.72
N LEU A 330 -15.42 -18.41 18.27
CA LEU A 330 -16.37 -19.28 17.59
C LEU A 330 -16.56 -20.52 18.45
N ASP A 331 -17.78 -20.78 18.89
CA ASP A 331 -18.15 -21.86 19.81
C ASP A 331 -17.27 -21.91 21.08
N GLY A 332 -16.88 -20.74 21.58
CA GLY A 332 -16.00 -20.58 22.75
C GLY A 332 -14.50 -20.68 22.45
N LYS A 333 -14.07 -21.08 21.24
CA LYS A 333 -12.65 -21.11 20.85
C LYS A 333 -12.23 -19.78 20.21
N LYS A 334 -11.19 -19.15 20.76
CA LYS A 334 -10.60 -17.90 20.24
C LYS A 334 -10.03 -18.12 18.83
N GLN A 335 -10.41 -17.26 17.90
CA GLN A 335 -9.99 -17.29 16.48
C GLN A 335 -9.02 -16.15 16.14
N GLY A 336 -9.06 -15.04 16.88
CA GLY A 336 -8.19 -13.88 16.65
C GLY A 336 -8.84 -12.59 17.15
N VAL A 337 -8.42 -11.45 16.58
CA VAL A 337 -8.98 -10.13 16.85
C VAL A 337 -9.40 -9.50 15.51
N SER A 338 -10.60 -8.95 15.43
CA SER A 338 -11.06 -8.12 14.30
C SER A 338 -10.91 -6.64 14.71
N PRO A 339 -10.40 -5.72 13.85
CA PRO A 339 -10.31 -5.83 12.39
C PRO A 339 -9.20 -6.67 11.72
N PRO A 340 -8.02 -7.01 12.31
CA PRO A 340 -6.99 -7.72 11.53
C PRO A 340 -7.43 -9.11 11.04
N LEU A 341 -8.39 -9.75 11.73
CA LEU A 341 -9.17 -10.87 11.22
C LEU A 341 -10.42 -10.37 10.50
N LEU A 342 -10.35 -10.27 9.17
CA LEU A 342 -11.45 -9.85 8.29
C LEU A 342 -12.32 -11.01 7.78
N GLU A 343 -11.77 -12.20 7.63
CA GLU A 343 -12.49 -13.40 7.19
C GLU A 343 -12.16 -14.59 8.10
N LEU A 344 -13.18 -15.38 8.45
CA LEU A 344 -13.07 -16.60 9.25
C LEU A 344 -13.67 -17.76 8.46
N GLN A 345 -12.90 -18.84 8.27
CA GLN A 345 -13.42 -20.09 7.70
C GLN A 345 -14.17 -20.87 8.78
N VAL A 346 -15.45 -21.15 8.52
CA VAL A 346 -16.37 -21.81 9.45
C VAL A 346 -16.93 -23.07 8.79
N VAL A 347 -16.99 -24.16 9.56
CA VAL A 347 -17.62 -25.40 9.12
C VAL A 347 -19.12 -25.13 8.87
N PRO A 348 -19.74 -25.67 7.81
CA PRO A 348 -21.17 -25.52 7.60
C PRO A 348 -21.97 -26.17 8.74
N GLY A 349 -22.76 -25.36 9.45
CA GLY A 349 -23.35 -25.76 10.73
C GLY A 349 -24.01 -24.60 11.47
N ARG A 350 -24.43 -24.86 12.71
CA ARG A 350 -24.93 -23.82 13.63
C ARG A 350 -23.83 -23.47 14.62
N HIS A 351 -23.35 -22.24 14.56
CA HIS A 351 -22.22 -21.76 15.38
C HIS A 351 -22.62 -20.55 16.21
N VAL A 352 -21.96 -20.37 17.35
CA VAL A 352 -22.10 -19.20 18.22
C VAL A 352 -20.86 -18.34 18.05
N LEU A 353 -21.02 -17.18 17.41
CA LEU A 353 -19.98 -16.16 17.40
C LEU A 353 -20.12 -15.30 18.66
N GLU A 354 -19.00 -15.06 19.34
CA GLU A 354 -18.87 -14.00 20.33
C GLU A 354 -17.79 -13.02 19.88
N ALA A 355 -18.08 -11.72 19.96
CA ALA A 355 -17.08 -10.67 19.92
C ALA A 355 -17.00 -10.02 21.30
N ARG A 356 -15.79 -9.97 21.87
CA ARG A 356 -15.51 -9.40 23.19
C ARG A 356 -14.60 -8.19 23.05
N ASN A 357 -14.91 -7.11 23.74
CA ASN A 357 -14.03 -5.96 23.91
C ASN A 357 -13.82 -5.74 25.42
N THR A 358 -12.67 -5.22 25.83
CA THR A 358 -12.35 -5.00 27.26
C THR A 358 -13.31 -4.07 27.99
N THR A 359 -13.95 -3.14 27.27
CA THR A 359 -14.70 -2.03 27.86
C THR A 359 -16.21 -2.12 27.60
N PHE A 360 -16.66 -3.02 26.73
CA PHE A 360 -18.05 -3.08 26.25
C PHE A 360 -18.71 -4.45 26.48
N PRO A 361 -20.06 -4.51 26.57
CA PRO A 361 -20.79 -5.77 26.70
C PRO A 361 -20.47 -6.77 25.57
N VAL A 362 -20.38 -8.06 25.92
CA VAL A 362 -20.07 -9.12 24.96
C VAL A 362 -21.17 -9.24 23.90
N TYR A 363 -20.80 -9.06 22.63
CA TYR A 363 -21.68 -9.30 21.51
C TYR A 363 -21.76 -10.80 21.21
N ARG A 364 -22.94 -11.40 21.35
CA ARG A 364 -23.20 -12.81 21.06
C ARG A 364 -24.20 -12.93 19.91
N LYS A 365 -23.84 -13.67 18.85
CA LYS A 365 -24.73 -13.96 17.72
C LYS A 365 -24.64 -15.42 17.28
N VAL A 366 -25.78 -16.10 17.28
CA VAL A 366 -25.91 -17.42 16.66
C VAL A 366 -25.97 -17.24 15.15
N ILE A 367 -25.12 -17.95 14.41
CA ILE A 367 -25.07 -17.95 12.95
C ILE A 367 -25.37 -19.36 12.43
N GLN A 368 -26.19 -19.42 11.38
CA GLN A 368 -26.46 -20.65 10.64
C GLN A 368 -25.73 -20.57 9.30
N VAL A 369 -24.68 -21.37 9.17
CA VAL A 369 -23.74 -21.31 8.06
C VAL A 369 -24.03 -22.47 7.09
N LYS A 370 -24.08 -22.19 5.79
CA LYS A 370 -24.30 -23.17 4.71
C LYS A 370 -23.04 -23.26 3.83
N HIS A 371 -22.81 -24.43 3.22
CA HIS A 371 -21.65 -24.67 2.35
C HIS A 371 -21.49 -23.56 1.29
N GLY A 372 -20.27 -23.05 1.12
CA GLY A 372 -19.94 -22.03 0.11
C GLY A 372 -20.57 -20.63 0.29
N VAL A 373 -21.41 -20.40 1.30
CA VAL A 373 -22.07 -19.10 1.50
C VAL A 373 -21.15 -18.15 2.26
N LYS A 374 -20.97 -16.93 1.73
CA LYS A 374 -20.35 -15.82 2.46
C LYS A 374 -21.36 -15.14 3.39
N ILE A 375 -21.03 -14.97 4.67
CA ILE A 375 -21.89 -14.31 5.66
C ILE A 375 -21.15 -13.13 6.29
N THR A 376 -21.68 -11.92 6.14
CA THR A 376 -21.08 -10.71 6.73
C THR A 376 -21.68 -10.39 8.09
N ILE A 377 -20.82 -10.19 9.09
CA ILE A 377 -21.20 -9.82 10.45
C ILE A 377 -20.59 -8.46 10.76
N ARG A 378 -21.45 -7.46 10.87
CA ARG A 378 -21.09 -6.09 11.26
C ARG A 378 -21.53 -5.85 12.71
N HIS A 379 -20.62 -5.36 13.55
CA HIS A 379 -20.93 -4.92 14.90
C HIS A 379 -20.09 -3.70 15.26
N VAL A 380 -20.70 -2.76 15.98
CA VAL A 380 -20.03 -1.60 16.53
C VAL A 380 -20.34 -1.60 18.02
N PHE A 381 -19.32 -1.76 18.84
CA PHE A 381 -19.46 -1.61 20.28
C PHE A 381 -19.81 -0.16 20.63
N LYS A 382 -20.68 0.02 21.62
CA LYS A 382 -21.23 1.31 22.08
C LYS A 382 -21.37 1.29 23.59
#